data_AF-A0A935ZLJ9-F1
#
_entry.id   AF-A0A935ZLJ9-F1
#
_cell.length_a   1.000
_cell.length_b   1.000
_cell.length_c   1.000
_cell.angle_alpha   90.00
_cell.angle_beta   90.00
_cell.angle_gamma   90.00
#
_symmetry.space_group_name_H-M   'P 1'
#
loop_
_entity.id
_entity.type
_entity.pdbx_description
1 polymer ?
#
loop_
_entity_poly.entity_id
_entity_poly.type
_entity_poly.pdbx_seq_one_letter_code
_entity_poly.pdbx_strand_id
1 'polypeptide(L)'
;MRVQVLAATLLLACRQPPTDPGPRAAAADTTVAAAPAPSWIAVRVAAAGDAPDDLDNAATVIEAAIAGHAAQHLWTTVTPHAVTCWLAIDVDDPMVPALELRQTMGEIAARLPPGLEPPMVESHPRDEELQWLHVEGASRSAAQLSSIAAQVRTRVETVTGVREVRRCGPVQRTVIEIDPVRTAAFGIAPQRVAELLGTAGGSAFGAAAIEPAQLFERAGLGEAQAAAIATIRIETETTCEVPGGGIGLRLRLSGEHGDALAPVLTSLAAQLPAGVGLRLADAPAVPREALAVLADDPAVRERVTPVLAQWASRQLGAPVEVMTTPAIETLVVTPDRERAARLGVAVGELAQAVQLASSRGRVVGRRDDAEGTEVAVRIGDGGPDALVGVTVPGADGHAIALTEVATISTTRVAPRMRCDRQACALLVAEVGLAGLDLEAAARAGARGRCVDRADAVAAVRGLIAGLTAPRPCLPRSAPTRSSRSACRGAAARARASRCRRG
;
A
#
# COMPACT_ATOMS: atom_id res chain seq x y z
N MET A 1 -3.38 -14.71 -0.27
CA MET A 1 -2.08 -14.72 -0.98
C MET A 1 -1.10 -15.53 -0.15
N ARG A 2 -0.51 -16.59 -0.70
CA ARG A 2 0.58 -17.33 -0.02
C ARG A 2 1.89 -16.81 -0.58
N VAL A 3 2.77 -16.28 0.27
CA VAL A 3 4.06 -15.75 -0.17
C VAL A 3 5.13 -16.74 0.27
N GLN A 4 5.82 -17.36 -0.68
CA GLN A 4 7.03 -18.12 -0.40
C GLN A 4 8.21 -17.17 -0.63
N VAL A 5 8.88 -16.75 0.45
CA VAL A 5 10.10 -15.96 0.32
C VAL A 5 11.24 -16.89 -0.03
N LEU A 6 11.70 -16.81 -1.28
CA LEU A 6 13.01 -17.32 -1.65
C LEU A 6 14.04 -16.22 -1.48
N ALA A 7 14.97 -16.41 -0.56
CA ALA A 7 16.25 -15.75 -0.64
C ALA A 7 17.12 -16.45 -1.69
N ALA A 8 16.88 -16.16 -2.97
CA ALA A 8 17.84 -16.50 -4.01
C ALA A 8 18.92 -15.41 -4.00
N THR A 9 19.97 -15.58 -3.21
CA THR A 9 21.17 -14.73 -3.33
C THR A 9 21.82 -15.05 -4.68
N LEU A 10 21.46 -14.28 -5.72
CA LEU A 10 22.04 -14.38 -7.06
C LEU A 10 23.44 -13.74 -7.06
N LEU A 11 24.41 -14.47 -6.52
CA LEU A 11 25.81 -14.24 -6.83
C LEU A 11 26.10 -14.88 -8.18
N LEU A 12 26.14 -14.02 -9.20
CA LEU A 12 26.38 -14.37 -10.60
C LEU A 12 27.73 -15.06 -10.77
N ALA A 13 27.79 -16.32 -11.23
CA ALA A 13 29.02 -16.95 -11.73
C ALA A 13 28.82 -18.24 -12.55
N CYS A 14 29.44 -18.31 -13.73
CA CYS A 14 29.67 -19.53 -14.52
C CYS A 14 31.06 -19.42 -15.20
N ARG A 15 31.82 -20.45 -15.66
CA ARG A 15 31.58 -21.85 -16.12
C ARG A 15 32.95 -22.61 -16.14
N GLN A 16 33.05 -23.95 -16.11
CA GLN A 16 33.23 -24.86 -17.29
C GLN A 16 32.74 -26.30 -16.99
N PRO A 17 32.61 -27.21 -17.99
CA PRO A 17 31.91 -28.49 -17.84
C PRO A 17 32.82 -29.56 -17.21
N PRO A 18 32.29 -30.46 -16.36
CA PRO A 18 33.05 -31.62 -15.94
C PRO A 18 33.14 -32.64 -17.09
N THR A 19 34.35 -32.98 -17.48
CA THR A 19 34.69 -34.23 -18.17
C THR A 19 34.60 -35.37 -17.17
N ASP A 20 33.40 -35.86 -16.86
CA ASP A 20 33.12 -37.27 -16.54
C ASP A 20 31.65 -37.48 -16.15
N PRO A 21 30.94 -38.50 -16.69
CA PRO A 21 29.60 -38.87 -16.25
C PRO A 21 29.69 -39.77 -15.01
N GLY A 22 29.86 -39.17 -13.82
CA GLY A 22 29.64 -39.83 -12.54
C GLY A 22 28.14 -39.98 -12.24
N PRO A 23 27.73 -41.02 -11.47
CA PRO A 23 26.33 -41.44 -11.39
C PRO A 23 25.44 -40.36 -10.78
N ARG A 24 24.29 -40.11 -11.44
CA ARG A 24 23.21 -39.24 -10.95
C ARG A 24 22.77 -39.70 -9.56
N ALA A 25 23.09 -38.92 -8.53
CA ALA A 25 22.42 -39.02 -7.24
C ALA A 25 20.94 -38.65 -7.45
N ALA A 26 20.05 -39.53 -7.02
CA ALA A 26 18.61 -39.32 -7.05
C ALA A 26 18.28 -38.02 -6.30
N ALA A 27 17.58 -37.11 -6.98
CA ALA A 27 16.99 -35.95 -6.35
C ALA A 27 16.05 -36.44 -5.25
N ALA A 28 16.37 -36.10 -3.99
CA ALA A 28 15.47 -36.34 -2.89
C ALA A 28 14.23 -35.48 -3.12
N ASP A 29 13.09 -36.14 -3.21
CA ASP A 29 11.78 -35.55 -3.43
C ASP A 29 11.34 -34.86 -2.14
N THR A 30 11.88 -33.67 -1.85
CA THR A 30 11.41 -32.82 -0.75
C THR A 30 10.08 -32.19 -1.13
N THR A 31 9.03 -32.99 -1.02
CA THR A 31 7.64 -32.50 -0.99
C THR A 31 7.44 -31.80 0.34
N VAL A 32 7.66 -30.48 0.36
CA VAL A 32 7.28 -29.62 1.48
C VAL A 32 5.76 -29.61 1.55
N ALA A 33 5.19 -30.25 2.57
CA ALA A 33 3.75 -30.17 2.84
C ALA A 33 3.35 -28.68 2.94
N ALA A 34 2.33 -28.30 2.18
CA ALA A 34 1.91 -26.91 2.09
C ALA A 34 1.50 -26.39 3.46
N ALA A 35 2.30 -25.47 4.01
CA ALA A 35 1.96 -24.77 5.23
C ALA A 35 0.62 -24.04 5.06
N PRO A 36 -0.20 -23.99 6.13
CA PRO A 36 -1.50 -23.35 6.09
C PRO A 36 -1.28 -21.83 5.85
N ALA A 37 -2.17 -21.15 5.12
CA ALA A 37 -1.95 -19.75 4.72
C ALA A 37 -1.85 -18.85 5.96
N PRO A 38 -0.88 -17.91 6.04
CA PRO A 38 -0.73 -17.06 7.21
C PRO A 38 -1.84 -16.01 7.28
N SER A 39 -2.09 -15.51 8.48
CA SER A 39 -2.82 -14.25 8.67
C SER A 39 -1.89 -13.08 8.38
N TRP A 40 -2.46 -11.95 7.99
CA TRP A 40 -1.72 -10.75 7.62
C TRP A 40 -2.07 -9.57 8.53
N ILE A 41 -1.11 -8.67 8.73
CA ILE A 41 -1.34 -7.35 9.33
C ILE A 41 -0.76 -6.30 8.37
N ALA A 42 -1.55 -5.30 8.01
CA ALA A 42 -1.08 -4.18 7.22
C ALA A 42 -0.84 -2.96 8.11
N VAL A 43 0.33 -2.36 8.01
CA VAL A 43 0.65 -1.05 8.57
C VAL A 43 0.77 -0.07 7.41
N ARG A 44 -0.06 0.97 7.40
CA ARG A 44 -0.07 1.99 6.36
C ARG A 44 0.22 3.36 6.95
N VAL A 45 1.11 4.10 6.30
CA VAL A 45 1.37 5.51 6.57
C VAL A 45 1.25 6.26 5.25
N ALA A 46 0.39 7.27 5.20
CA ALA A 46 0.18 8.10 4.02
C ALA A 46 0.86 9.47 4.19
N ALA A 47 1.22 10.09 3.07
CA ALA A 47 1.64 11.48 3.04
C ALA A 47 0.43 12.39 3.29
N ALA A 48 0.55 13.31 4.23
CA ALA A 48 -0.44 14.35 4.48
C ALA A 48 -0.25 15.49 3.46
N GLY A 49 -0.70 15.26 2.23
CA GLY A 49 -0.54 16.21 1.12
C GLY A 49 0.73 15.94 0.30
N ASP A 50 1.71 16.82 0.40
CA ASP A 50 2.97 16.69 -0.34
C ASP A 50 3.69 15.40 0.08
N ALA A 51 4.16 14.63 -0.90
CA ALA A 51 4.99 13.46 -0.68
C ALA A 51 6.24 13.90 0.09
N PRO A 52 6.47 13.45 1.33
CA PRO A 52 7.71 13.78 1.99
C PRO A 52 8.86 13.19 1.19
N ASP A 53 9.95 13.94 1.10
CA ASP A 53 11.17 13.57 0.35
C ASP A 53 11.76 12.22 0.78
N ASP A 54 11.27 11.66 1.89
CA ASP A 54 11.89 10.56 2.60
C ASP A 54 10.94 9.46 3.09
N LEU A 55 10.04 9.02 2.21
CA LEU A 55 9.20 7.85 2.47
C LEU A 55 10.01 6.55 2.66
N ASP A 56 11.27 6.48 2.21
CA ASP A 56 12.14 5.35 2.50
C ASP A 56 12.65 5.33 3.93
N ASN A 57 12.94 6.49 4.53
CA ASN A 57 13.27 6.52 5.94
C ASN A 57 12.04 6.23 6.79
N ALA A 58 10.85 6.69 6.39
CA ALA A 58 9.60 6.26 7.04
C ALA A 58 9.45 4.73 6.98
N ALA A 59 9.64 4.12 5.80
CA ALA A 59 9.61 2.67 5.65
C ALA A 59 10.66 1.99 6.56
N THR A 60 11.88 2.49 6.61
CA THR A 60 12.96 1.92 7.42
C THR A 60 12.65 1.99 8.92
N VAL A 61 12.06 3.09 9.41
CA VAL A 61 11.63 3.25 10.81
C VAL A 61 10.51 2.27 11.15
N ILE A 62 9.51 2.14 10.27
CA ILE A 62 8.37 1.22 10.45
C ILE A 62 8.86 -0.23 10.42
N GLU A 63 9.68 -0.60 9.44
CA GLU A 63 10.26 -1.95 9.31
C GLU A 63 11.10 -2.33 10.53
N ALA A 64 11.88 -1.40 11.09
CA ALA A 64 12.67 -1.63 12.28
C ALA A 64 11.79 -1.88 13.52
N ALA A 65 10.67 -1.15 13.64
CA ALA A 65 9.71 -1.35 14.72
C ALA A 65 8.95 -2.68 14.60
N ILE A 66 8.57 -3.05 13.37
CA ILE A 66 7.92 -4.32 13.07
C ILE A 66 8.84 -5.51 13.37
N ALA A 67 10.14 -5.39 13.14
CA ALA A 67 11.11 -6.49 13.36
C ALA A 67 11.16 -7.01 14.81
N GLY A 68 10.63 -6.26 15.79
CA GLY A 68 10.48 -6.71 17.17
C GLY A 68 9.33 -7.69 17.41
N HIS A 69 8.47 -7.91 16.41
CA HIS A 69 7.29 -8.78 16.47
C HIS A 69 7.55 -10.15 15.81
N ALA A 70 6.77 -11.17 16.15
CA ALA A 70 6.91 -12.55 15.66
C ALA A 70 6.41 -12.72 14.21
N ALA A 71 6.99 -11.96 13.29
CA ALA A 71 6.69 -12.01 11.88
C ALA A 71 7.43 -13.15 11.17
N GLN A 72 6.73 -13.91 10.34
CA GLN A 72 7.36 -14.86 9.43
C GLN A 72 8.00 -14.15 8.23
N HIS A 73 7.25 -13.21 7.65
CA HIS A 73 7.66 -12.45 6.47
C HIS A 73 7.12 -11.01 6.57
N LEU A 74 7.92 -10.08 6.06
CA LEU A 74 7.59 -8.66 5.97
C LEU A 74 7.70 -8.22 4.51
N TRP A 75 6.64 -7.59 4.00
CA TRP A 75 6.65 -7.00 2.66
C TRP A 75 6.23 -5.54 2.71
N THR A 76 7.13 -4.67 2.30
CA THR A 76 6.90 -3.23 2.22
C THR A 76 6.74 -2.78 0.78
N THR A 77 5.77 -1.93 0.53
CA THR A 77 5.63 -1.17 -0.72
C THR A 77 5.69 0.32 -0.40
N VAL A 78 6.60 1.01 -1.08
CA VAL A 78 6.79 2.46 -0.99
C VAL A 78 6.33 3.07 -2.31
N THR A 79 5.29 3.89 -2.24
CA THR A 79 4.79 4.71 -3.36
C THR A 79 5.13 6.18 -3.10
N PRO A 80 4.94 7.10 -4.06
CA PRO A 80 5.07 8.54 -3.79
C PRO A 80 4.12 9.06 -2.70
N HIS A 81 3.02 8.36 -2.39
CA HIS A 81 1.99 8.89 -1.48
C HIS A 81 1.84 8.10 -0.18
N ALA A 82 2.46 6.93 -0.08
CA ALA A 82 2.27 6.06 1.08
C ALA A 82 3.35 4.98 1.17
N VAL A 83 3.60 4.56 2.41
CA VAL A 83 4.28 3.32 2.77
C VAL A 83 3.23 2.34 3.28
N THR A 84 3.23 1.12 2.74
CA THR A 84 2.41 0.02 3.23
C THR A 84 3.29 -1.18 3.54
N CYS A 85 3.30 -1.63 4.79
CA CYS A 85 4.00 -2.82 5.26
C CYS A 85 2.99 -3.94 5.54
N TRP A 86 3.17 -5.10 4.95
CA TRP A 86 2.39 -6.31 5.15
C TRP A 86 3.20 -7.31 5.97
N LEU A 87 2.61 -7.81 7.04
CA LEU A 87 3.24 -8.73 7.98
C LEU A 87 2.52 -10.07 7.99
N ALA A 88 3.23 -11.15 7.68
CA ALA A 88 2.71 -12.51 7.81
C ALA A 88 2.89 -13.02 9.25
N ILE A 89 1.81 -13.48 9.88
CA ILE A 89 1.80 -14.04 11.23
C ILE A 89 1.10 -15.40 11.24
N ASP A 90 1.67 -16.33 11.99
CA ASP A 90 1.15 -17.70 12.17
C ASP A 90 0.11 -17.78 13.28
N VAL A 91 -0.98 -17.04 13.14
CA VAL A 91 -2.12 -17.08 14.06
C VAL A 91 -3.41 -17.04 13.25
N ASP A 92 -4.48 -17.66 13.74
CA ASP A 92 -5.76 -17.65 13.04
C ASP A 92 -6.42 -16.26 13.08
N ASP A 93 -6.40 -15.60 14.24
CA ASP A 93 -6.86 -14.22 14.41
C ASP A 93 -5.69 -13.27 14.77
N PRO A 94 -5.27 -12.39 13.84
CA PRO A 94 -4.16 -11.47 14.06
C PRO A 94 -4.53 -10.24 14.91
N MET A 95 -5.72 -10.17 15.52
CA MET A 95 -6.17 -8.99 16.28
C MET A 95 -5.25 -8.62 17.45
N VAL A 96 -4.83 -9.60 18.25
CA VAL A 96 -3.95 -9.34 19.42
C VAL A 96 -2.59 -8.79 18.96
N PRO A 97 -1.86 -9.44 18.04
CA PRO A 97 -0.63 -8.85 17.49
C PRO A 97 -0.86 -7.50 16.80
N ALA A 98 -2.03 -7.27 16.18
CA ALA A 98 -2.35 -5.97 15.58
C ALA A 98 -2.50 -4.87 16.63
N LEU A 99 -3.07 -5.18 17.80
CA LEU A 99 -3.18 -4.21 18.89
C LEU A 99 -1.81 -3.84 19.48
N GLU A 100 -0.95 -4.82 19.67
CA GLU A 100 0.44 -4.61 20.11
C GLU A 100 1.22 -3.75 19.09
N LEU A 101 1.01 -4.03 17.80
CA LEU A 101 1.60 -3.26 16.73
C LEU A 101 1.06 -1.82 16.69
N ARG A 102 -0.24 -1.60 16.94
CA ARG A 102 -0.82 -0.24 17.06
C ARG A 102 -0.16 0.56 18.18
N GLN A 103 0.07 -0.06 19.33
CA GLN A 103 0.76 0.59 20.46
C GLN A 103 2.19 0.97 20.05
N THR A 104 2.93 0.02 19.45
CA THR A 104 4.28 0.27 18.92
C THR A 104 4.29 1.40 17.88
N MET A 105 3.30 1.42 16.97
CA MET A 105 3.15 2.46 15.95
C MET A 105 2.89 3.84 16.56
N GLY A 106 2.11 3.90 17.65
CA GLY A 106 1.88 5.13 18.41
C GLY A 106 3.17 5.68 19.04
N GLU A 107 4.04 4.80 19.56
CA GLU A 107 5.31 5.19 20.16
C GLU A 107 6.32 5.73 19.14
N ILE A 108 6.36 5.13 17.93
CA ILE A 108 7.27 5.59 16.87
C ILE A 108 6.73 6.75 16.05
N ALA A 109 5.46 7.13 16.21
CA ALA A 109 4.83 8.19 15.42
C ALA A 109 5.63 9.51 15.48
N ALA A 110 6.20 9.85 16.65
CA ALA A 110 7.04 11.03 16.82
C ALA A 110 8.41 10.95 16.12
N ARG A 111 8.83 9.76 15.67
CA ARG A 111 10.08 9.52 14.93
C ARG A 111 9.86 9.47 13.41
N LEU A 112 8.60 9.45 12.96
CA LEU A 112 8.28 9.50 11.55
C LEU A 112 8.65 10.88 10.98
N PRO A 113 9.04 10.95 9.69
CA PRO A 113 9.21 12.24 9.02
C PRO A 113 7.97 13.14 9.17
N PRO A 114 8.17 14.47 9.31
CA PRO A 114 7.05 15.40 9.36
C PRO A 114 6.25 15.35 8.05
N GLY A 115 4.95 15.66 8.12
CA GLY A 115 4.07 15.63 6.94
C GLY A 115 3.49 14.24 6.62
N LEU A 116 3.63 13.26 7.52
CA LEU A 116 2.98 11.97 7.42
C LEU A 116 1.71 11.91 8.29
N GLU A 117 0.68 11.26 7.78
CA GLU A 117 -0.50 10.91 8.57
C GLU A 117 -0.14 9.85 9.62
N PRO A 118 -0.88 9.77 10.74
CA PRO A 118 -0.67 8.73 11.74
C PRO A 118 -0.72 7.32 11.14
N PRO A 119 0.14 6.39 11.58
CA PRO A 119 0.13 5.02 11.10
C PRO A 119 -1.21 4.32 11.41
N MET A 120 -1.81 3.74 10.38
CA MET A 120 -3.01 2.93 10.48
C MET A 120 -2.62 1.45 10.43
N VAL A 121 -3.17 0.65 11.34
CA VAL A 121 -2.91 -0.79 11.41
C VAL A 121 -4.21 -1.56 11.18
N GLU A 122 -4.20 -2.43 10.18
CA GLU A 122 -5.29 -3.28 9.75
C GLU A 122 -4.92 -4.76 9.95
N SER A 123 -5.88 -5.57 10.41
CA SER A 123 -5.70 -7.00 10.66
C SER A 123 -6.47 -7.81 9.63
N HIS A 124 -5.85 -8.82 9.03
CA HIS A 124 -6.37 -9.64 7.93
C HIS A 124 -6.20 -11.14 8.23
N PRO A 125 -7.15 -11.74 8.96
CA PRO A 125 -7.16 -13.17 9.22
C PRO A 125 -7.07 -14.04 7.96
N ARG A 126 -6.51 -15.23 8.15
CA ARG A 126 -6.33 -16.24 7.09
C ARG A 126 -7.63 -16.82 6.52
N ASP A 127 -8.72 -16.80 7.29
CA ASP A 127 -10.03 -17.36 6.92
C ASP A 127 -11.04 -16.25 6.55
N GLU A 128 -10.54 -15.12 6.04
CA GLU A 128 -11.40 -14.05 5.54
C GLU A 128 -11.91 -14.35 4.14
N GLU A 129 -13.23 -14.42 4.02
CA GLU A 129 -13.89 -14.48 2.73
C GLU A 129 -14.22 -13.06 2.25
N LEU A 130 -13.77 -12.73 1.03
CA LEU A 130 -14.13 -11.50 0.36
C LEU A 130 -15.33 -11.80 -0.55
N GLN A 131 -16.43 -11.11 -0.30
CA GLN A 131 -17.61 -11.16 -1.17
C GLN A 131 -17.95 -9.77 -1.70
N TRP A 132 -18.57 -9.72 -2.86
CA TRP A 132 -19.07 -8.50 -3.48
C TRP A 132 -20.58 -8.50 -3.48
N LEU A 133 -21.18 -7.45 -2.93
CA LEU A 133 -22.60 -7.18 -3.05
C LEU A 133 -22.81 -6.04 -4.04
N HIS A 134 -23.20 -6.39 -5.26
CA HIS A 134 -23.53 -5.41 -6.29
C HIS A 134 -24.86 -4.73 -5.99
N VAL A 135 -24.91 -3.42 -6.23
CA VAL A 135 -26.15 -2.63 -6.19
C VAL A 135 -26.47 -2.23 -7.62
N GLU A 136 -27.49 -2.87 -8.18
CA GLU A 136 -27.85 -2.74 -9.60
C GLU A 136 -29.19 -2.04 -9.75
N GLY A 137 -29.35 -1.20 -10.77
CA GLY A 137 -30.64 -0.59 -11.09
C GLY A 137 -30.62 0.11 -12.44
N ALA A 138 -31.29 -0.49 -13.43
CA ALA A 138 -31.20 -0.08 -14.83
C ALA A 138 -31.71 1.35 -15.12
N SER A 139 -32.58 1.89 -14.25
CA SER A 139 -33.17 3.22 -14.39
C SER A 139 -32.64 4.26 -13.39
N ARG A 140 -31.56 3.94 -12.66
CA ARG A 140 -31.02 4.78 -11.58
C ARG A 140 -29.68 5.41 -11.98
N SER A 141 -29.46 6.65 -11.55
CA SER A 141 -28.16 7.29 -11.72
C SER A 141 -27.11 6.69 -10.76
N ALA A 142 -25.82 6.85 -11.08
CA ALA A 142 -24.74 6.40 -10.20
C ALA A 142 -24.84 7.01 -8.79
N ALA A 143 -25.22 8.29 -8.69
CA ALA A 143 -25.50 8.96 -7.42
C ALA A 143 -26.60 8.21 -6.63
N GLN A 144 -27.76 7.99 -7.23
CA GLN A 144 -28.87 7.27 -6.60
C GLN A 144 -28.47 5.87 -6.12
N LEU A 145 -27.73 5.11 -6.95
CA LEU A 145 -27.22 3.79 -6.57
C LEU A 145 -26.19 3.87 -5.44
N SER A 146 -25.36 4.92 -5.39
CA SER A 146 -24.36 5.16 -4.34
C SER A 146 -25.00 5.49 -2.99
N SER A 147 -26.07 6.29 -3.00
CA SER A 147 -26.90 6.58 -1.81
C SER A 147 -27.59 5.31 -1.30
N ILE A 148 -28.15 4.51 -2.20
CA ILE A 148 -28.75 3.21 -1.82
C ILE A 148 -27.69 2.27 -1.25
N ALA A 149 -26.51 2.18 -1.86
CA ALA A 149 -25.40 1.37 -1.36
C ALA A 149 -24.99 1.81 0.06
N ALA A 150 -25.03 3.11 0.38
CA ALA A 150 -24.77 3.60 1.73
C ALA A 150 -25.83 3.14 2.75
N GLN A 151 -27.11 3.12 2.37
CA GLN A 151 -28.20 2.61 3.22
C GLN A 151 -28.13 1.09 3.40
N VAL A 152 -27.76 0.36 2.35
CA VAL A 152 -27.55 -1.09 2.42
C VAL A 152 -26.36 -1.41 3.32
N ARG A 153 -25.26 -0.64 3.18
CA ARG A 153 -24.05 -0.79 4.00
C ARG A 153 -24.35 -0.76 5.49
N THR A 154 -25.05 0.26 5.99
CA THR A 154 -25.32 0.40 7.43
C THR A 154 -26.11 -0.77 8.01
N ARG A 155 -26.92 -1.44 7.19
CA ARG A 155 -27.66 -2.64 7.60
C ARG A 155 -26.86 -3.93 7.45
N VAL A 156 -25.96 -4.01 6.48
CA VAL A 156 -25.07 -5.17 6.31
C VAL A 156 -23.99 -5.18 7.40
N GLU A 157 -23.53 -4.01 7.85
CA GLU A 157 -22.55 -3.88 8.95
C GLU A 157 -23.04 -4.44 10.29
N THR A 158 -24.36 -4.57 10.50
CA THR A 158 -24.92 -5.14 11.74
C THR A 158 -25.07 -6.66 11.71
N VAL A 159 -24.78 -7.30 10.57
CA VAL A 159 -24.92 -8.75 10.41
C VAL A 159 -23.77 -9.48 11.10
N THR A 160 -24.11 -10.44 11.95
CA THR A 160 -23.11 -11.30 12.61
C THR A 160 -22.23 -11.99 11.57
N GLY A 161 -20.91 -11.88 11.74
CA GLY A 161 -19.92 -12.44 10.81
C GLY A 161 -19.44 -11.45 9.75
N VAL A 162 -20.09 -10.29 9.58
CA VAL A 162 -19.57 -9.20 8.76
C VAL A 162 -18.55 -8.40 9.59
N ARG A 163 -17.29 -8.35 9.11
CA ARG A 163 -16.20 -7.63 9.77
C ARG A 163 -15.95 -6.25 9.17
N GLU A 164 -16.10 -6.12 7.86
CA GLU A 164 -15.92 -4.85 7.15
C GLU A 164 -16.89 -4.78 5.98
N VAL A 165 -17.48 -3.61 5.77
CA VAL A 165 -18.25 -3.29 4.57
C VAL A 165 -17.66 -2.03 3.96
N ARG A 166 -17.00 -2.17 2.81
CA ARG A 166 -16.43 -1.05 2.08
C ARG A 166 -17.24 -0.76 0.82
N ARG A 167 -17.77 0.45 0.69
CA ARG A 167 -18.42 0.90 -0.55
C ARG A 167 -17.35 1.18 -1.62
N CYS A 168 -17.58 0.61 -2.80
CA CYS A 168 -16.74 0.74 -3.98
C CYS A 168 -17.57 1.19 -5.19
N GLY A 169 -16.88 1.74 -6.18
CA GLY A 169 -17.48 2.26 -7.40
C GLY A 169 -17.31 3.78 -7.56
N PRO A 170 -17.99 4.36 -8.57
CA PRO A 170 -17.95 5.79 -8.83
C PRO A 170 -18.59 6.59 -7.70
N VAL A 171 -17.87 7.59 -7.22
CA VAL A 171 -18.34 8.62 -6.29
C VAL A 171 -18.29 9.95 -7.03
N GLN A 172 -19.38 10.70 -6.95
CA GLN A 172 -19.41 12.05 -7.51
C GLN A 172 -18.77 13.03 -6.53
N ARG A 173 -18.05 14.00 -7.09
CA ARG A 173 -17.57 15.18 -6.36
C ARG A 173 -17.85 16.43 -7.19
N THR A 174 -18.14 17.52 -6.51
CA THR A 174 -18.30 18.82 -7.14
C THR A 174 -16.98 19.57 -7.08
N VAL A 175 -16.44 19.95 -8.22
CA VAL A 175 -15.19 20.72 -8.33
C VAL A 175 -15.52 22.12 -8.84
N ILE A 176 -15.11 23.12 -8.06
CA ILE A 176 -15.13 24.53 -8.44
C ILE A 176 -13.75 24.82 -9.06
N GLU A 177 -13.69 24.88 -10.39
CA GLU A 177 -12.49 25.23 -11.14
C GLU A 177 -12.34 26.75 -11.24
N ILE A 178 -11.24 27.28 -10.74
CA ILE A 178 -10.86 28.69 -10.83
C ILE A 178 -9.99 28.88 -12.07
N ASP A 179 -10.38 29.81 -12.94
CA ASP A 179 -9.58 30.24 -14.10
C ASP A 179 -8.49 31.21 -13.62
N PRO A 180 -7.21 30.81 -13.63
CA PRO A 180 -6.14 31.63 -13.08
C PRO A 180 -5.88 32.89 -13.92
N VAL A 181 -6.13 32.86 -15.23
CA VAL A 181 -5.94 34.00 -16.13
C VAL A 181 -6.99 35.07 -15.84
N ARG A 182 -8.24 34.65 -15.63
CA ARG A 182 -9.32 35.59 -15.31
C ARG A 182 -9.17 36.17 -13.92
N THR A 183 -8.79 35.38 -12.90
CA THR A 183 -8.54 35.93 -11.57
C THR A 183 -7.41 36.95 -11.57
N ALA A 184 -6.33 36.69 -12.32
CA ALA A 184 -5.23 37.63 -12.47
C ALA A 184 -5.67 38.95 -13.15
N ALA A 185 -6.56 38.89 -14.15
CA ALA A 185 -7.13 40.09 -14.78
C ALA A 185 -7.94 40.97 -13.81
N PHE A 186 -8.48 40.39 -12.74
CA PHE A 186 -9.15 41.12 -11.66
C PHE A 186 -8.22 41.51 -10.51
N GLY A 187 -6.92 41.18 -10.58
CA GLY A 187 -5.96 41.44 -9.51
C GLY A 187 -6.17 40.58 -8.27
N ILE A 188 -6.80 39.41 -8.42
CA ILE A 188 -7.12 38.51 -7.32
C ILE A 188 -6.28 37.24 -7.47
N ALA A 189 -5.58 36.85 -6.41
CA ALA A 189 -4.86 35.59 -6.38
C ALA A 189 -5.85 34.40 -6.32
N PRO A 190 -5.70 33.35 -7.14
CA PRO A 190 -6.59 32.18 -7.10
C PRO A 190 -6.70 31.53 -5.71
N GLN A 191 -5.61 31.56 -4.93
CA GLN A 191 -5.54 31.04 -3.57
C GLN A 191 -6.51 31.78 -2.65
N ARG A 192 -6.62 33.10 -2.83
CA ARG A 192 -7.54 33.95 -2.06
C ARG A 192 -8.98 33.58 -2.33
N VAL A 193 -9.32 33.32 -3.59
CA VAL A 193 -10.65 32.84 -3.99
C VAL A 193 -10.98 31.52 -3.30
N ALA A 194 -10.03 30.57 -3.30
CA ALA A 194 -10.20 29.28 -2.64
C ALA A 194 -10.33 29.39 -1.10
N GLU A 195 -9.61 30.31 -0.46
CA GLU A 195 -9.72 30.58 0.98
C GLU A 195 -11.11 31.10 1.35
N LEU A 196 -11.59 32.08 0.59
CA LEU A 196 -12.89 32.66 0.84
C LEU A 196 -14.00 31.59 0.73
N LEU A 197 -13.92 30.73 -0.29
CA LEU A 197 -14.83 29.58 -0.44
C LEU A 197 -14.72 28.59 0.73
N GLY A 198 -13.49 28.32 1.22
CA GLY A 198 -13.27 27.48 2.39
C GLY A 198 -13.92 28.06 3.66
N THR A 199 -13.81 29.38 3.86
CA THR A 199 -14.45 30.05 5.02
C THR A 199 -15.98 30.10 4.91
N ALA A 200 -16.52 30.19 3.69
CA ALA A 200 -17.96 30.23 3.45
C ALA A 200 -18.62 28.83 3.53
N GLY A 201 -17.85 27.76 3.33
CA GLY A 201 -18.36 26.43 3.00
C GLY A 201 -19.07 25.63 4.10
N GLY A 202 -18.78 25.87 5.38
CA GLY A 202 -19.20 24.98 6.48
C GLY A 202 -20.72 24.75 6.63
N SER A 203 -21.56 25.68 6.18
CA SER A 203 -23.04 25.56 6.20
C SER A 203 -23.71 26.11 4.93
N ALA A 204 -22.92 26.46 3.91
CA ALA A 204 -23.41 27.11 2.69
C ALA A 204 -23.70 26.12 1.54
N PHE A 205 -23.19 24.90 1.61
CA PHE A 205 -23.40 23.88 0.58
C PHE A 205 -24.70 23.11 0.85
N GLY A 206 -25.84 23.79 0.73
CA GLY A 206 -27.16 23.16 0.92
C GLY A 206 -27.50 22.10 -0.15
N ALA A 207 -28.64 21.45 0.01
CA ALA A 207 -29.12 20.42 -0.92
C ALA A 207 -29.43 20.95 -2.35
N ALA A 208 -29.49 22.26 -2.57
CA ALA A 208 -29.71 22.87 -3.88
C ALA A 208 -28.43 22.85 -4.76
N ALA A 209 -28.57 23.15 -6.06
CA ALA A 209 -27.41 23.32 -6.93
C ALA A 209 -26.52 24.46 -6.40
N ILE A 210 -25.22 24.21 -6.36
CA ILE A 210 -24.26 25.23 -5.94
C ILE A 210 -24.21 26.29 -7.04
N GLU A 211 -24.62 27.52 -6.74
CA GLU A 211 -24.45 28.66 -7.63
C GLU A 211 -23.16 29.41 -7.25
N PRO A 212 -22.19 29.56 -8.19
CA PRO A 212 -20.96 30.32 -7.95
C PRO A 212 -21.25 31.72 -7.41
N ALA A 213 -22.17 32.44 -8.06
CA ALA A 213 -22.56 33.80 -7.70
C ALA A 213 -22.85 33.96 -6.20
N GLN A 214 -23.68 33.08 -5.64
CA GLN A 214 -24.09 33.14 -4.23
C GLN A 214 -22.95 32.77 -3.26
N LEU A 215 -22.09 31.83 -3.64
CA LEU A 215 -20.88 31.49 -2.87
C LEU A 215 -19.88 32.63 -2.86
N PHE A 216 -19.72 33.31 -4.00
CA PHE A 216 -18.75 34.36 -4.19
C PHE A 216 -19.21 35.72 -3.64
N GLU A 217 -20.51 36.02 -3.65
CA GLU A 217 -21.06 37.19 -2.96
C GLU A 217 -20.80 37.14 -1.45
N ARG A 218 -20.96 35.96 -0.83
CA ARG A 218 -20.61 35.73 0.58
C ARG A 218 -19.12 35.86 0.85
N ALA A 219 -18.31 35.59 -0.16
CA ALA A 219 -16.87 35.82 -0.17
C ALA A 219 -16.46 37.28 -0.45
N GLY A 220 -17.42 38.18 -0.73
CA GLY A 220 -17.16 39.59 -1.04
C GLY A 220 -16.75 39.87 -2.49
N LEU A 221 -16.97 38.92 -3.41
CA LEU A 221 -16.77 39.09 -4.85
C LEU A 221 -18.12 39.33 -5.53
N GLY A 222 -18.19 40.31 -6.45
CA GLY A 222 -19.43 40.60 -7.16
C GLY A 222 -19.85 39.44 -8.07
N GLU A 223 -21.16 39.25 -8.25
CA GLU A 223 -21.75 38.18 -9.10
C GLU A 223 -21.13 38.10 -10.51
N ALA A 224 -20.87 39.24 -11.14
CA ALA A 224 -20.25 39.29 -12.47
C ALA A 224 -18.79 38.80 -12.47
N GLN A 225 -18.04 39.04 -11.39
CA GLN A 225 -16.65 38.57 -11.24
C GLN A 225 -16.64 37.08 -10.97
N ALA A 226 -17.53 36.63 -10.09
CA ALA A 226 -17.73 35.23 -9.70
C ALA A 226 -18.00 34.31 -10.89
N ALA A 227 -18.98 34.67 -11.73
CA ALA A 227 -19.33 33.90 -12.92
C ALA A 227 -18.22 33.93 -14.00
N ALA A 228 -17.38 34.97 -13.99
CA ALA A 228 -16.24 35.05 -14.90
C ALA A 228 -15.09 34.14 -14.45
N ILE A 229 -14.75 34.10 -13.15
CA ILE A 229 -13.52 33.47 -12.66
C ILE A 229 -13.65 31.99 -12.32
N ALA A 230 -14.85 31.45 -12.14
CA ALA A 230 -15.01 30.08 -11.67
C ALA A 230 -16.10 29.32 -12.42
N THR A 231 -15.86 28.04 -12.66
CA THR A 231 -16.83 27.11 -13.25
C THR A 231 -17.02 25.90 -12.34
N ILE A 232 -18.20 25.29 -12.39
CA ILE A 232 -18.51 24.10 -11.58
C ILE A 232 -18.56 22.88 -12.49
N ARG A 233 -17.87 21.82 -12.07
CA ARG A 233 -17.89 20.53 -12.73
C ARG A 233 -18.23 19.43 -11.75
N ILE A 234 -18.99 18.45 -12.22
CA ILE A 234 -19.23 17.22 -11.47
C ILE A 234 -18.26 16.19 -12.04
N GLU A 235 -17.31 15.79 -11.21
CA GLU A 235 -16.35 14.77 -11.55
C GLU A 235 -16.74 13.45 -10.89
N THR A 236 -16.37 12.34 -11.52
CA THR A 236 -16.59 11.00 -10.98
C THR A 236 -15.25 10.36 -10.69
N GLU A 237 -15.01 10.00 -9.43
CA GLU A 237 -13.81 9.33 -8.96
C GLU A 237 -14.17 7.91 -8.51
N THR A 238 -13.38 6.90 -8.88
CA THR A 238 -13.64 5.51 -8.47
C THR A 238 -12.83 5.19 -7.22
N THR A 239 -13.50 4.84 -6.11
CA THR A 239 -12.83 4.58 -4.82
C THR A 239 -12.16 3.21 -4.73
N CYS A 240 -12.72 2.22 -5.42
CA CYS A 240 -12.17 0.89 -5.67
C CYS A 240 -12.90 0.28 -6.88
N GLU A 241 -12.19 -0.56 -7.62
CA GLU A 241 -12.77 -1.28 -8.75
C GLU A 241 -13.73 -2.36 -8.25
N VAL A 242 -14.93 -2.36 -8.82
CA VAL A 242 -15.95 -3.38 -8.59
C VAL A 242 -15.81 -4.40 -9.74
N PRO A 243 -15.67 -5.72 -9.47
CA PRO A 243 -15.59 -6.72 -10.53
C PRO A 243 -16.81 -6.68 -11.45
N GLY A 244 -16.64 -6.40 -12.73
CA GLY A 244 -17.78 -6.19 -13.65
C GLY A 244 -18.37 -4.77 -13.65
N GLY A 245 -17.77 -3.84 -12.91
CA GLY A 245 -18.08 -2.40 -12.91
C GLY A 245 -19.26 -1.99 -12.01
N GLY A 246 -19.57 -0.70 -12.03
CA GLY A 246 -20.69 -0.12 -11.29
C GLY A 246 -20.39 0.16 -9.82
N ILE A 247 -21.43 0.04 -8.98
CA ILE A 247 -21.38 0.32 -7.54
C ILE A 247 -21.60 -0.99 -6.79
N GLY A 248 -20.77 -1.24 -5.79
CA GLY A 248 -20.85 -2.45 -4.98
C GLY A 248 -20.32 -2.23 -3.57
N LEU A 249 -20.69 -3.14 -2.67
CA LEU A 249 -20.13 -3.24 -1.35
C LEU A 249 -19.17 -4.43 -1.32
N ARG A 250 -17.90 -4.17 -1.00
CA ARG A 250 -16.94 -5.22 -0.68
C ARG A 250 -17.16 -5.63 0.77
N LEU A 251 -17.57 -6.87 0.97
CA LEU A 251 -17.85 -7.48 2.26
C LEU A 251 -16.65 -8.31 2.67
N ARG A 252 -16.23 -8.17 3.91
CA ARG A 252 -15.24 -9.04 4.56
C ARG A 252 -15.94 -9.85 5.63
N LEU A 253 -15.97 -11.15 5.45
CA LEU A 253 -16.70 -12.08 6.31
C LEU A 253 -15.72 -12.94 7.12
N SER A 254 -16.12 -13.28 8.35
CA SER A 254 -15.37 -14.23 9.20
C SER A 254 -16.04 -15.60 9.23
N GLY A 255 -15.27 -16.65 8.91
CA GLY A 255 -15.71 -18.05 8.97
C GLY A 255 -16.69 -18.44 7.84
N GLU A 256 -17.28 -19.64 7.91
CA GLU A 256 -18.27 -20.15 6.94
C GLU A 256 -19.65 -19.50 7.11
N HIS A 257 -19.72 -18.16 7.05
CA HIS A 257 -20.92 -17.38 7.41
C HIS A 257 -21.64 -16.76 6.20
N GLY A 258 -21.30 -17.17 4.97
CA GLY A 258 -22.01 -16.75 3.76
C GLY A 258 -23.53 -16.98 3.84
N ASP A 259 -23.95 -18.06 4.50
CA ASP A 259 -25.37 -18.40 4.69
C ASP A 259 -26.12 -17.42 5.62
N ALA A 260 -25.43 -16.75 6.54
CA ALA A 260 -26.05 -15.79 7.46
C ALA A 260 -26.46 -14.48 6.77
N LEU A 261 -25.87 -14.17 5.61
CA LEU A 261 -26.21 -12.98 4.81
C LEU A 261 -27.49 -13.17 4.01
N ALA A 262 -27.78 -14.37 3.53
CA ALA A 262 -28.93 -14.66 2.66
C ALA A 262 -30.29 -14.13 3.19
N PRO A 263 -30.69 -14.37 4.46
CA PRO A 263 -31.97 -13.88 4.97
C PRO A 263 -32.00 -12.34 5.09
N VAL A 264 -30.88 -11.72 5.45
CA VAL A 264 -30.76 -10.26 5.56
C VAL A 264 -30.84 -9.62 4.18
N LEU A 265 -30.11 -10.15 3.19
CA LEU A 265 -30.16 -9.67 1.82
C LEU A 265 -31.55 -9.80 1.20
N THR A 266 -32.27 -10.89 1.50
CA THR A 266 -33.66 -11.08 1.07
C THR A 266 -34.59 -10.03 1.67
N SER A 267 -34.47 -9.76 2.97
CA SER A 267 -35.24 -8.70 3.65
C SER A 267 -34.91 -7.30 3.13
N LEU A 268 -33.62 -7.05 2.88
CA LEU A 268 -33.13 -5.79 2.31
C LEU A 268 -33.70 -5.56 0.91
N ALA A 269 -33.60 -6.56 0.03
CA ALA A 269 -34.08 -6.48 -1.34
C ALA A 269 -35.59 -6.13 -1.40
N ALA A 270 -36.39 -6.65 -0.47
CA ALA A 270 -37.82 -6.32 -0.37
C ALA A 270 -38.10 -4.87 0.04
N GLN A 271 -37.14 -4.19 0.67
CA GLN A 271 -37.27 -2.80 1.14
C GLN A 271 -36.64 -1.79 0.18
N LEU A 272 -35.96 -2.26 -0.88
CA LEU A 272 -35.34 -1.37 -1.85
C LEU A 272 -36.38 -0.75 -2.80
N PRO A 273 -36.09 0.44 -3.35
CA PRO A 273 -36.94 1.04 -4.36
C PRO A 273 -37.15 0.11 -5.57
N ALA A 274 -38.32 0.18 -6.19
CA ALA A 274 -38.62 -0.60 -7.38
C ALA A 274 -37.53 -0.41 -8.47
N GLY A 275 -37.11 -1.53 -9.07
CA GLY A 275 -36.08 -1.57 -10.11
C GLY A 275 -34.64 -1.60 -9.58
N VAL A 276 -34.43 -1.73 -8.27
CA VAL A 276 -33.11 -1.89 -7.66
C VAL A 276 -32.95 -3.31 -7.14
N GLY A 277 -31.84 -3.96 -7.50
CA GLY A 277 -31.49 -5.30 -7.10
C GLY A 277 -30.18 -5.35 -6.33
N LEU A 278 -30.06 -6.36 -5.47
CA LEU A 278 -28.81 -6.75 -4.83
C LEU A 278 -28.37 -8.08 -5.42
N ARG A 279 -27.11 -8.17 -5.85
CA ARG A 279 -26.53 -9.41 -6.35
C ARG A 279 -25.25 -9.71 -5.62
N LEU A 280 -25.21 -10.84 -4.93
CA LEU A 280 -23.99 -11.35 -4.34
C LEU A 280 -23.13 -11.97 -5.45
N ALA A 281 -21.83 -11.70 -5.40
CA ALA A 281 -20.83 -12.27 -6.27
C ALA A 281 -19.63 -12.64 -5.42
N ASP A 282 -19.05 -13.81 -5.69
CA ASP A 282 -17.78 -14.17 -5.07
C ASP A 282 -16.71 -13.18 -5.55
N ALA A 283 -15.81 -12.75 -4.66
CA ALA A 283 -14.61 -12.12 -5.14
C ALA A 283 -13.88 -13.12 -6.04
N PRO A 284 -13.27 -12.68 -7.16
CA PRO A 284 -12.43 -13.57 -7.94
C PRO A 284 -11.37 -14.16 -7.01
N ALA A 285 -11.52 -15.44 -6.69
CA ALA A 285 -10.58 -16.18 -5.88
C ALA A 285 -9.35 -16.37 -6.76
N VAL A 286 -8.42 -15.42 -6.71
CA VAL A 286 -7.10 -15.63 -7.30
C VAL A 286 -6.22 -16.10 -6.13
N PRO A 287 -6.03 -17.41 -5.93
CA PRO A 287 -4.98 -17.89 -5.05
C PRO A 287 -3.64 -17.50 -5.70
N ARG A 288 -3.21 -16.28 -5.41
CA ARG A 288 -1.91 -15.78 -5.83
C ARG A 288 -0.88 -16.38 -4.89
N GLU A 289 -0.09 -17.31 -5.42
CA GLU A 289 1.18 -17.67 -4.81
C GLU A 289 2.25 -16.74 -5.37
N ALA A 290 3.07 -16.18 -4.48
CA ALA A 290 4.08 -15.21 -4.85
C ALA A 290 5.49 -15.69 -4.49
N LEU A 291 6.43 -15.45 -5.39
CA LEU A 291 7.85 -15.73 -5.27
C LEU A 291 8.62 -14.41 -5.27
N ALA A 292 9.36 -14.14 -4.20
CA ALA A 292 10.24 -12.98 -4.13
C ALA A 292 11.56 -13.24 -4.88
N VAL A 293 11.98 -12.27 -5.69
CA VAL A 293 13.30 -12.22 -6.35
C VAL A 293 14.13 -11.15 -5.66
N LEU A 294 15.19 -11.59 -5.00
CA LEU A 294 16.17 -10.74 -4.32
C LEU A 294 17.44 -10.62 -5.18
N ALA A 295 17.98 -9.40 -5.26
CA ALA A 295 19.33 -9.16 -5.77
C ALA A 295 19.81 -7.82 -5.20
N ASP A 296 21.09 -7.76 -4.83
CA ASP A 296 21.71 -6.56 -4.26
C ASP A 296 21.80 -5.44 -5.30
N ASP A 297 22.09 -5.78 -6.56
CA ASP A 297 22.10 -4.83 -7.68
C ASP A 297 20.70 -4.72 -8.32
N PRO A 298 20.06 -3.54 -8.32
CA PRO A 298 18.76 -3.34 -8.94
C PRO A 298 18.75 -3.61 -10.45
N ALA A 299 19.84 -3.31 -11.16
CA ALA A 299 19.97 -3.55 -12.60
C ALA A 299 20.10 -5.04 -12.94
N VAL A 300 20.61 -5.85 -12.00
CA VAL A 300 20.58 -7.31 -12.10
C VAL A 300 19.17 -7.81 -11.85
N ARG A 301 18.50 -7.32 -10.80
CA ARG A 301 17.11 -7.71 -10.49
C ARG A 301 16.17 -7.46 -11.67
N GLU A 302 16.17 -6.24 -12.20
CA GLU A 302 15.30 -5.85 -13.32
C GLU A 302 15.53 -6.70 -14.57
N ARG A 303 16.77 -7.13 -14.81
CA ARG A 303 17.14 -7.97 -15.96
C ARG A 303 16.77 -9.44 -15.77
N VAL A 304 16.91 -9.97 -14.55
CA VAL A 304 16.71 -11.40 -14.26
C VAL A 304 15.24 -11.72 -14.00
N THR A 305 14.48 -10.82 -13.37
CA THR A 305 13.08 -11.06 -12.99
C THR A 305 12.19 -11.47 -14.17
N PRO A 306 12.20 -10.81 -15.35
CA PRO A 306 11.40 -11.24 -16.50
C PRO A 306 11.80 -12.61 -17.04
N VAL A 307 13.10 -12.94 -16.99
CA VAL A 307 13.62 -14.25 -17.42
C VAL A 307 13.12 -15.36 -16.50
N LEU A 308 13.12 -15.11 -15.19
CA LEU A 308 12.59 -16.05 -14.20
C LEU A 308 11.08 -16.22 -14.34
N ALA A 309 10.32 -15.15 -14.57
CA ALA A 309 8.89 -15.20 -14.83
C ALA A 309 8.57 -16.09 -16.04
N GLN A 310 9.26 -15.86 -17.16
CA GLN A 310 9.08 -16.66 -18.39
C GLN A 310 9.49 -18.12 -18.19
N TRP A 311 10.56 -18.37 -17.43
CA TRP A 311 10.97 -19.74 -17.09
C TRP A 311 9.91 -20.44 -16.22
N ALA A 312 9.44 -19.78 -15.16
CA ALA A 312 8.45 -20.32 -14.23
C ALA A 312 7.12 -20.60 -14.95
N SER A 313 6.69 -19.69 -15.82
CA SER A 313 5.49 -19.87 -16.65
C SER A 313 5.57 -21.12 -17.53
N ARG A 314 6.73 -21.39 -18.13
CA ARG A 314 6.93 -22.61 -18.93
C ARG A 314 6.94 -23.89 -18.10
N GLN A 315 7.44 -23.85 -16.88
CA GLN A 315 7.44 -25.01 -15.99
C GLN A 315 6.04 -25.32 -15.46
N LEU A 316 5.30 -24.28 -15.07
CA LEU A 316 3.95 -24.42 -14.50
C LEU A 316 2.86 -24.62 -15.56
N GLY A 317 3.15 -24.35 -16.84
CA GLY A 317 2.14 -24.38 -17.90
C GLY A 317 1.04 -23.32 -17.71
N ALA A 318 1.32 -22.28 -16.92
CA ALA A 318 0.39 -21.23 -16.54
C ALA A 318 1.09 -19.86 -16.59
N PRO A 319 0.35 -18.74 -16.75
CA PRO A 319 0.96 -17.42 -16.70
C PRO A 319 1.57 -17.16 -15.31
N VAL A 320 2.83 -16.71 -15.32
CA VAL A 320 3.51 -16.17 -14.15
C VAL A 320 3.85 -14.72 -14.48
N GLU A 321 3.29 -13.81 -13.72
CA GLU A 321 3.43 -12.38 -13.96
C GLU A 321 4.45 -11.79 -12.99
N VAL A 322 5.25 -10.85 -13.47
CA VAL A 322 5.98 -9.97 -12.56
C VAL A 322 4.96 -9.00 -12.01
N MET A 323 4.77 -8.99 -10.70
CA MET A 323 3.94 -8.00 -10.06
C MET A 323 4.65 -6.65 -10.14
N THR A 324 4.36 -5.92 -11.20
CA THR A 324 4.77 -4.54 -11.37
C THR A 324 3.64 -3.67 -10.90
N THR A 325 3.87 -2.87 -9.86
CA THR A 325 2.99 -1.73 -9.63
C THR A 325 3.29 -0.72 -10.75
N PRO A 326 2.30 -0.27 -11.53
CA PRO A 326 2.54 0.65 -12.64
C PRO A 326 3.23 1.91 -12.10
N ALA A 327 4.26 2.34 -12.82
CA ALA A 327 4.93 3.58 -12.47
C ALA A 327 3.95 4.74 -12.66
N ILE A 328 3.90 5.60 -11.65
CA ILE A 328 2.96 6.71 -11.60
C ILE A 328 3.68 7.93 -12.19
N GLU A 329 3.03 8.63 -13.10
CA GLU A 329 3.53 9.94 -13.54
C GLU A 329 3.27 10.94 -12.42
N THR A 330 4.36 11.46 -11.86
CA THR A 330 4.35 12.37 -10.73
C THR A 330 4.85 13.73 -11.19
N LEU A 331 4.05 14.75 -10.92
CA LEU A 331 4.42 16.14 -11.15
C LEU A 331 5.28 16.61 -9.97
N VAL A 332 6.51 17.02 -10.25
CA VAL A 332 7.48 17.49 -9.26
C VAL A 332 7.67 18.99 -9.44
N VAL A 333 7.37 19.75 -8.39
CA VAL A 333 7.57 21.19 -8.34
C VAL A 333 8.73 21.49 -7.40
N THR A 334 9.79 22.09 -7.92
CA THR A 334 10.99 22.45 -7.13
C THR A 334 11.07 23.97 -6.99
N PRO A 335 10.80 24.52 -5.80
CA PRO A 335 10.89 25.96 -5.54
C PRO A 335 12.33 26.49 -5.68
N ASP A 336 12.51 27.58 -6.44
CA ASP A 336 13.72 28.40 -6.40
C ASP A 336 13.60 29.37 -5.21
N ARG A 337 14.11 28.95 -4.06
CA ARG A 337 13.99 29.71 -2.81
C ARG A 337 14.65 31.08 -2.88
N GLU A 338 15.75 31.22 -3.62
CA GLU A 338 16.43 32.51 -3.74
C GLU A 338 15.61 33.48 -4.58
N ARG A 339 15.06 33.00 -5.70
CA ARG A 339 14.22 33.82 -6.56
C ARG A 339 12.89 34.16 -5.90
N ALA A 340 12.27 33.21 -5.21
CA ALA A 340 11.08 33.45 -4.41
C ALA A 340 11.33 34.52 -3.35
N ALA A 341 12.44 34.45 -2.60
CA ALA A 341 12.80 35.45 -1.60
C ALA A 341 13.02 36.85 -2.21
N ARG A 342 13.69 36.94 -3.37
CA ARG A 342 13.90 38.22 -4.08
C ARG A 342 12.59 38.87 -4.53
N LEU A 343 11.60 38.07 -4.90
CA LEU A 343 10.28 38.54 -5.35
C LEU A 343 9.26 38.61 -4.21
N GLY A 344 9.68 38.34 -2.96
CA GLY A 344 8.81 38.39 -1.80
C GLY A 344 7.74 37.31 -1.76
N VAL A 345 7.96 36.17 -2.41
CA VAL A 345 7.05 35.02 -2.41
C VAL A 345 7.41 34.08 -1.27
N ALA A 346 6.45 33.82 -0.39
CA ALA A 346 6.61 32.82 0.67
C ALA A 346 6.49 31.40 0.11
N VAL A 347 7.33 30.47 0.61
CA VAL A 347 7.30 29.05 0.17
C VAL A 347 5.95 28.39 0.49
N GLY A 348 5.27 28.81 1.55
CA GLY A 348 3.92 28.33 1.88
C GLY A 348 2.89 28.67 0.80
N GLU A 349 2.98 29.85 0.19
CA GLU A 349 2.09 30.28 -0.90
C GLU A 349 2.30 29.43 -2.16
N LEU A 350 3.55 29.04 -2.44
CA LEU A 350 3.88 28.11 -3.53
C LEU A 350 3.23 26.76 -3.31
N ALA A 351 3.36 26.19 -2.10
CA ALA A 351 2.77 24.90 -1.76
C ALA A 351 1.23 24.93 -1.88
N GLN A 352 0.60 25.98 -1.35
CA GLN A 352 -0.86 26.17 -1.45
C GLN A 352 -1.32 26.31 -2.91
N ALA A 353 -0.56 27.03 -3.74
CA ALA A 353 -0.85 27.18 -5.17
C ALA A 353 -0.79 25.84 -5.90
N VAL A 354 0.26 25.05 -5.66
CA VAL A 354 0.43 23.72 -6.26
C VAL A 354 -0.65 22.76 -5.78
N GLN A 355 -0.99 22.77 -4.50
CA GLN A 355 -2.06 21.93 -3.94
C GLN A 355 -3.42 22.26 -4.57
N LEU A 356 -3.73 23.54 -4.74
CA LEU A 356 -4.96 23.98 -5.40
C LEU A 356 -4.97 23.66 -6.88
N ALA A 357 -3.82 23.67 -7.55
CA ALA A 357 -3.71 23.29 -8.96
C ALA A 357 -3.60 21.76 -9.16
N SER A 358 -3.56 20.97 -8.09
CA SER A 358 -3.55 19.50 -8.18
C SER A 358 -4.88 18.97 -8.74
N SER A 359 -4.85 17.79 -9.36
CA SER A 359 -6.03 17.14 -9.94
C SER A 359 -7.16 16.91 -8.94
N ARG A 360 -6.87 16.74 -7.66
CA ARG A 360 -7.87 16.57 -6.60
C ARG A 360 -8.43 17.91 -6.09
N GLY A 361 -7.68 19.00 -6.25
CA GLY A 361 -7.97 20.28 -5.62
C GLY A 361 -7.99 20.19 -4.08
N ARG A 362 -8.46 21.25 -3.43
CA ARG A 362 -8.66 21.31 -1.97
C ARG A 362 -10.13 21.13 -1.63
N VAL A 363 -10.45 20.14 -0.79
CA VAL A 363 -11.81 19.97 -0.26
C VAL A 363 -12.14 21.15 0.66
N VAL A 364 -13.23 21.86 0.36
CA VAL A 364 -13.72 23.02 1.12
C VAL A 364 -14.99 22.72 1.91
N GLY A 365 -15.63 21.60 1.64
CA GLY A 365 -16.77 21.13 2.41
C GLY A 365 -17.45 19.92 1.80
N ARG A 366 -18.62 19.58 2.34
CA ARG A 366 -19.53 18.58 1.80
C ARG A 366 -20.90 19.20 1.62
N ARG A 367 -21.60 18.76 0.58
CA ARG A 367 -22.98 19.14 0.32
C ARG A 367 -23.90 18.43 1.31
N ASP A 368 -24.94 19.14 1.75
CA ASP A 368 -26.04 18.61 2.55
C ASP A 368 -27.01 17.79 1.68
N ASP A 369 -26.49 16.85 0.89
CA ASP A 369 -27.28 15.85 0.19
C ASP A 369 -27.17 14.49 0.89
N ALA A 370 -27.97 13.52 0.44
CA ALA A 370 -27.96 12.18 1.02
C ALA A 370 -26.61 11.44 0.85
N GLU A 371 -25.70 11.97 0.02
CA GLU A 371 -24.40 11.37 -0.27
C GLU A 371 -23.25 12.05 0.47
N GLY A 372 -23.45 13.26 0.99
CA GLY A 372 -22.38 14.09 1.53
C GLY A 372 -21.36 14.47 0.45
N THR A 373 -21.82 14.84 -0.75
CA THR A 373 -20.95 15.07 -1.92
C THR A 373 -19.81 16.03 -1.58
N GLU A 374 -18.57 15.63 -1.80
CA GLU A 374 -17.41 16.48 -1.55
C GLU A 374 -17.41 17.68 -2.51
N VAL A 375 -17.19 18.86 -1.95
CA VAL A 375 -16.97 20.09 -2.71
C VAL A 375 -15.50 20.43 -2.61
N ALA A 376 -14.82 20.43 -3.75
CA ALA A 376 -13.41 20.78 -3.87
C ALA A 376 -13.24 22.04 -4.72
N VAL A 377 -12.18 22.80 -4.44
CA VAL A 377 -11.76 23.95 -5.23
C VAL A 377 -10.43 23.63 -5.89
N ARG A 378 -10.32 23.91 -7.18
CA ARG A 378 -9.12 23.64 -7.97
C ARG A 378 -8.78 24.84 -8.86
N ILE A 379 -7.50 25.06 -9.15
CA ILE A 379 -7.05 26.02 -10.17
C ILE A 379 -6.88 25.27 -11.50
N GLY A 380 -7.58 25.74 -12.54
CA GLY A 380 -7.59 25.08 -13.84
C GLY A 380 -8.18 23.67 -13.81
N ASP A 381 -7.77 22.86 -14.79
CA ASP A 381 -8.27 21.49 -15.00
C ASP A 381 -7.49 20.42 -14.20
N GLY A 382 -6.50 20.82 -13.42
CA GLY A 382 -5.67 19.91 -12.63
C GLY A 382 -4.67 19.09 -13.42
N GLY A 383 -4.51 19.38 -14.71
CA GLY A 383 -3.47 18.81 -15.55
C GLY A 383 -2.09 19.44 -15.29
N PRO A 384 -1.01 18.85 -15.84
CA PRO A 384 0.32 19.42 -15.73
C PRO A 384 0.41 20.84 -16.32
N ASP A 385 -0.38 21.13 -17.37
CA ASP A 385 -0.44 22.45 -18.01
C ASP A 385 -1.16 23.49 -17.12
N ALA A 386 -2.01 23.07 -16.19
CA ALA A 386 -2.71 23.97 -15.28
C ALA A 386 -1.73 24.78 -14.43
N LEU A 387 -0.58 24.20 -14.04
CA LEU A 387 0.44 24.88 -13.25
C LEU A 387 1.14 26.02 -13.99
N VAL A 388 1.15 26.01 -15.33
CA VAL A 388 1.82 27.07 -16.12
C VAL A 388 1.10 28.41 -15.95
N GLY A 389 -0.23 28.39 -15.81
CA GLY A 389 -1.03 29.58 -15.59
C GLY A 389 -1.15 30.01 -14.13
N VAL A 390 -0.65 29.21 -13.18
CA VAL A 390 -0.77 29.49 -11.75
C VAL A 390 0.13 30.66 -11.37
N THR A 391 -0.44 31.63 -10.66
CA THR A 391 0.28 32.76 -10.08
C THR A 391 0.24 32.71 -8.55
N VAL A 392 1.29 33.21 -7.91
CA VAL A 392 1.38 33.38 -6.46
C VAL A 392 1.57 34.86 -6.11
N PRO A 393 1.06 35.32 -4.96
CA PRO A 393 1.25 36.69 -4.53
C PRO A 393 2.70 36.95 -4.10
N GLY A 394 3.31 38.01 -4.61
CA GLY A 394 4.54 38.58 -4.08
C GLY A 394 4.29 39.54 -2.91
N ALA A 395 5.37 40.01 -2.27
CA ALA A 395 5.27 40.91 -1.10
C ALA A 395 4.52 42.21 -1.40
N ASP A 396 4.61 42.70 -2.63
CA ASP A 396 3.94 43.93 -3.08
C ASP A 396 2.50 43.69 -3.56
N GLY A 397 1.98 42.47 -3.42
CA GLY A 397 0.65 42.05 -3.91
C GLY A 397 0.60 41.78 -5.42
N HIS A 398 1.71 41.95 -6.13
CA HIS A 398 1.81 41.58 -7.54
C HIS A 398 1.74 40.06 -7.73
N ALA A 399 1.03 39.63 -8.77
CA ALA A 399 0.96 38.23 -9.16
C ALA A 399 2.24 37.81 -9.89
N ILE A 400 2.91 36.79 -9.38
CA ILE A 400 4.14 36.22 -9.94
C ILE A 400 3.82 34.83 -10.47
N ALA A 401 4.19 34.54 -11.72
CA ALA A 401 3.95 33.22 -12.29
C ALA A 401 4.74 32.14 -11.54
N LEU A 402 4.12 30.97 -11.31
CA LEU A 402 4.75 29.86 -10.60
C LEU A 402 6.06 29.40 -11.28
N THR A 403 6.10 29.44 -12.61
CA THR A 403 7.28 29.12 -13.43
C THR A 403 8.44 30.10 -13.26
N GLU A 404 8.20 31.29 -12.72
CA GLU A 404 9.28 32.23 -12.40
C GLU A 404 9.97 31.92 -11.08
N VAL A 405 9.33 31.17 -10.19
CA VAL A 405 9.79 30.91 -8.81
C VAL A 405 9.89 29.43 -8.48
N ALA A 406 9.55 28.55 -9.42
CA ALA A 406 9.68 27.11 -9.29
C ALA A 406 9.91 26.46 -10.66
N THR A 407 10.64 25.34 -10.65
CA THR A 407 10.76 24.45 -11.81
C THR A 407 9.72 23.36 -11.71
N ILE A 408 8.97 23.11 -12.79
CA ILE A 408 7.96 22.05 -12.87
C ILE A 408 8.50 20.98 -13.81
N SER A 409 8.49 19.72 -13.36
CA SER A 409 8.90 18.58 -14.18
C SER A 409 7.99 17.38 -13.94
N THR A 410 7.79 16.56 -14.95
CA THR A 410 7.07 15.29 -14.80
C THR A 410 8.09 14.16 -14.70
N THR A 411 8.04 13.42 -13.60
CA THR A 411 8.90 12.26 -13.37
C THR A 411 8.03 11.01 -13.22
N ARG A 412 8.41 9.94 -13.90
CA ARG A 412 7.75 8.65 -13.72
C ARG A 412 8.39 7.92 -12.54
N VAL A 413 7.64 7.75 -11.45
CA VAL A 413 8.12 7.10 -10.22
C VAL A 413 7.54 5.71 -10.12
N ALA A 414 8.40 4.70 -10.21
CA ALA A 414 8.01 3.32 -9.97
C ALA A 414 7.93 3.05 -8.47
N PRO A 415 6.86 2.40 -7.97
CA PRO A 415 6.79 1.94 -6.59
C PRO A 415 7.95 1.00 -6.28
N ARG A 416 8.49 1.14 -5.08
CA ARG A 416 9.64 0.35 -4.61
C ARG A 416 9.15 -0.70 -3.65
N MET A 417 9.55 -1.94 -3.89
CA MET A 417 9.17 -3.07 -3.04
C MET A 417 10.37 -3.54 -2.23
N ARG A 418 10.12 -3.87 -0.96
CA ARG A 418 11.10 -4.47 -0.05
C ARG A 418 10.50 -5.74 0.56
N CYS A 419 11.24 -6.82 0.55
CA CYS A 419 10.88 -8.10 1.16
C CYS A 419 11.91 -8.36 2.26
N ASP A 420 11.45 -8.57 3.48
CA ASP A 420 12.29 -8.74 4.67
C ASP A 420 13.37 -7.65 4.80
N ARG A 421 12.97 -6.40 4.49
CA ARG A 421 13.78 -5.15 4.51
C ARG A 421 14.79 -5.00 3.38
N GLN A 422 14.85 -5.95 2.44
CA GLN A 422 15.71 -5.91 1.26
C GLN A 422 14.92 -5.59 0.00
N ALA A 423 15.49 -4.84 -0.95
CA ALA A 423 14.80 -4.53 -2.20
C ALA A 423 14.48 -5.81 -3.00
N CYS A 424 13.24 -5.96 -3.44
CA CYS A 424 12.76 -7.18 -4.10
C CYS A 424 11.86 -6.89 -5.30
N ALA A 425 11.63 -7.92 -6.11
CA ALA A 425 10.55 -7.98 -7.09
C ALA A 425 9.70 -9.23 -6.82
N LEU A 426 8.40 -9.18 -7.07
CA LEU A 426 7.51 -10.31 -6.81
C LEU A 426 7.04 -10.92 -8.13
N LEU A 427 7.15 -12.23 -8.24
CA LEU A 427 6.51 -13.03 -9.29
C LEU A 427 5.24 -13.61 -8.70
N VAL A 428 4.14 -13.52 -9.43
CA VAL A 428 2.82 -13.99 -8.99
C VAL A 428 2.30 -14.99 -10.01
N ALA A 429 1.84 -16.13 -9.51
CA ALA A 429 1.19 -17.16 -10.31
C ALA A 429 -0.25 -17.38 -9.81
N GLU A 430 -1.16 -17.66 -10.75
CA GLU A 430 -2.54 -18.03 -10.42
C GLU A 430 -2.69 -19.53 -10.08
N VAL A 431 -1.63 -20.31 -10.36
CA VAL A 431 -1.50 -21.70 -9.94
C VAL A 431 -0.52 -21.80 -8.79
N GLY A 432 -0.67 -22.83 -7.96
CA GLY A 432 0.30 -23.11 -6.90
C GLY A 432 1.72 -23.24 -7.47
N LEU A 433 2.69 -22.60 -6.82
CA LEU A 433 4.12 -22.71 -7.11
C LEU A 433 4.70 -24.05 -6.62
N ALA A 434 3.88 -24.85 -5.92
CA ALA A 434 4.19 -26.22 -5.54
C ALA A 434 4.51 -27.05 -6.81
N GLY A 435 5.80 -27.39 -6.99
CA GLY A 435 6.29 -28.12 -8.16
C GLY A 435 7.35 -27.38 -8.98
N LEU A 436 7.61 -26.10 -8.69
CA LEU A 436 8.80 -25.44 -9.25
C LEU A 436 10.08 -26.09 -8.71
N ASP A 437 10.93 -26.58 -9.61
CA ASP A 437 12.32 -26.91 -9.27
C ASP A 437 13.08 -25.60 -9.03
N LEU A 438 13.13 -25.19 -7.76
CA LEU A 438 13.77 -23.96 -7.32
C LEU A 438 15.27 -23.91 -7.65
N GLU A 439 15.95 -25.06 -7.69
CA GLU A 439 17.34 -25.10 -8.14
C GLU A 439 17.44 -24.88 -9.66
N ALA A 440 16.51 -25.43 -10.44
CA ALA A 440 16.43 -25.13 -11.87
C ALA A 440 16.09 -23.65 -12.12
N ALA A 441 15.28 -23.02 -11.26
CA ALA A 441 14.99 -21.58 -11.31
C ALA A 441 16.28 -20.76 -11.13
N ALA A 442 17.05 -21.05 -10.09
CA ALA A 442 18.34 -20.40 -9.82
C ALA A 442 19.33 -20.63 -10.96
N ARG A 443 19.41 -21.86 -11.50
CA ARG A 443 20.24 -22.20 -12.67
C ARG A 443 19.80 -21.45 -13.94
N ALA A 444 18.49 -21.24 -14.13
CA ALA A 444 17.95 -20.51 -15.27
C ALA A 444 18.29 -19.01 -15.19
N GLY A 445 18.15 -18.40 -14.00
CA GLY A 445 18.58 -17.02 -13.75
C GLY A 445 20.09 -16.83 -13.98
N ALA A 446 20.91 -17.75 -13.49
CA ALA A 446 22.37 -17.72 -13.64
C ALA A 446 22.86 -17.92 -15.08
N ARG A 447 22.05 -18.51 -15.98
CA ARG A 447 22.39 -18.66 -17.41
C ARG A 447 22.31 -17.33 -18.18
N GLY A 448 21.78 -16.27 -17.57
CA GLY A 448 21.83 -14.89 -18.07
C GLY A 448 23.23 -14.24 -18.00
N ARG A 449 24.30 -14.90 -18.47
CA ARG A 449 25.73 -14.46 -18.55
C ARG A 449 26.45 -14.16 -17.21
N CYS A 450 27.73 -14.52 -17.10
CA CYS A 450 28.47 -14.99 -15.90
C CYS A 450 29.58 -14.06 -15.34
N VAL A 451 29.93 -14.12 -14.02
CA VAL A 451 31.30 -13.86 -13.43
C VAL A 451 31.63 -14.66 -12.12
N ASP A 452 32.45 -15.73 -12.23
CA ASP A 452 33.39 -16.39 -11.26
C ASP A 452 33.04 -17.14 -9.93
N ARG A 453 33.58 -18.38 -9.79
CA ARG A 453 32.94 -19.58 -9.17
C ARG A 453 33.60 -20.17 -7.89
N ALA A 454 34.78 -19.75 -7.47
CA ALA A 454 35.55 -20.49 -6.45
C ALA A 454 35.05 -20.30 -5.00
N ASP A 455 34.56 -19.11 -4.66
CA ASP A 455 34.17 -18.78 -3.27
C ASP A 455 32.71 -19.16 -2.94
N ALA A 456 31.87 -19.34 -3.96
CA ALA A 456 30.43 -19.60 -3.80
C ALA A 456 30.10 -21.03 -3.30
N VAL A 457 30.94 -22.03 -3.62
CA VAL A 457 30.71 -23.42 -3.20
C VAL A 457 30.99 -23.61 -1.70
N ALA A 458 31.90 -22.84 -1.12
CA ALA A 458 32.15 -22.84 0.32
C ALA A 458 31.00 -22.18 1.11
N ALA A 459 30.39 -21.13 0.56
CA ALA A 459 29.29 -20.40 1.19
C ALA A 459 27.96 -21.19 1.22
N VAL A 460 27.62 -21.87 0.12
CA VAL A 460 26.35 -22.65 0.02
C VAL A 460 26.38 -23.91 0.89
N ARG A 461 27.53 -24.59 1.02
CA ARG A 461 27.69 -25.72 1.96
C ARG A 461 27.61 -25.28 3.42
N GLY A 462 28.06 -24.06 3.73
CA GLY A 462 27.91 -23.48 5.07
C GLY A 462 26.46 -23.19 5.45
N LEU A 463 25.65 -22.70 4.49
CA LEU A 463 24.25 -22.34 4.73
C LEU A 463 23.34 -23.58 4.89
N ILE A 464 23.54 -24.61 4.07
CA ILE A 464 22.75 -25.86 4.15
C ILE A 464 23.11 -26.64 5.42
N ALA A 465 24.38 -26.69 5.81
CA ALA A 465 24.80 -27.32 7.06
C ALA A 465 24.26 -26.60 8.31
N GLY A 466 24.01 -25.29 8.24
CA GLY A 466 23.40 -24.50 9.31
C GLY A 466 21.88 -24.70 9.47
N LEU A 467 21.17 -25.06 8.40
CA LEU A 467 19.72 -25.26 8.40
C LEU A 467 19.30 -26.69 8.75
N THR A 468 20.21 -27.67 8.66
CA THR A 468 19.95 -29.09 9.02
C THR A 468 20.65 -29.57 10.28
N ALA A 469 21.38 -28.70 11.00
CA ALA A 469 21.97 -29.08 12.27
C ALA A 469 20.88 -29.11 13.38
N PRO A 470 20.66 -30.23 14.08
CA PRO A 470 19.83 -30.22 15.27
C PRO A 470 20.43 -29.24 16.29
N ARG A 471 19.58 -28.38 16.86
CA ARG A 471 19.95 -27.45 17.95
C ARG A 471 20.80 -28.21 18.98
N PRO A 472 21.99 -27.70 19.39
CA PRO A 472 22.68 -28.28 20.54
C PRO A 472 21.74 -28.18 21.74
N CYS A 473 21.49 -29.33 22.39
CA CYS A 473 20.71 -29.39 23.60
C CYS A 473 21.23 -28.36 24.60
N LEU A 474 20.39 -27.40 24.98
CA LEU A 474 20.64 -26.52 26.11
C LEU A 474 20.89 -27.39 27.36
N PRO A 475 21.88 -27.05 28.20
CA PRO A 475 22.16 -27.81 29.41
C PRO A 475 20.95 -27.73 30.35
N ARG A 476 20.47 -28.89 30.80
CA ARG A 476 19.50 -29.03 31.89
C ARG A 476 19.97 -28.19 33.09
N SER A 477 19.21 -27.16 33.42
CA SER A 477 19.29 -26.47 34.70
C SER A 477 18.97 -27.48 35.81
N ALA A 478 19.95 -27.70 36.69
CA ALA A 478 19.82 -28.48 37.92
C ALA A 478 18.83 -27.80 38.90
N PRO A 479 18.19 -28.58 39.79
CA PRO A 479 17.08 -28.10 40.62
C PRO A 479 17.55 -27.23 41.79
N THR A 480 16.79 -26.19 42.08
CA THR A 480 16.87 -25.42 43.33
C THR A 480 16.48 -26.31 44.51
N ARG A 481 17.46 -26.59 45.38
CA ARG A 481 17.26 -27.18 46.71
C ARG A 481 16.44 -26.26 47.60
N SER A 482 15.34 -26.77 48.13
CA SER A 482 14.88 -26.46 49.48
C SER A 482 15.15 -27.65 50.40
N SER A 483 15.24 -27.36 51.69
CA SER A 483 15.44 -28.25 52.84
C SER A 483 16.88 -28.53 53.29
N ARG A 484 17.04 -28.23 54.58
CA ARG A 484 18.19 -28.36 55.46
C ARG A 484 18.51 -29.85 55.68
N SER A 485 19.80 -30.18 55.79
CA SER A 485 20.38 -30.82 56.99
C SER A 485 21.69 -31.57 56.68
N ALA A 486 22.65 -31.33 57.58
CA ALA A 486 23.61 -32.28 58.14
C ALA A 486 24.74 -32.91 57.28
N CYS A 487 25.91 -32.88 57.93
CA CYS A 487 27.02 -33.84 57.89
C CYS A 487 28.18 -33.65 56.89
N ARG A 488 29.23 -33.01 57.43
CA ARG A 488 30.60 -33.53 57.62
C ARG A 488 31.35 -34.11 56.40
N GLY A 489 32.52 -33.51 56.14
CA GLY A 489 33.78 -34.25 56.29
C GLY A 489 34.69 -34.34 55.05
N ALA A 490 35.91 -33.83 55.23
CA ALA A 490 37.22 -34.34 54.74
C ALA A 490 37.37 -34.62 53.23
N ALA A 491 38.14 -33.83 52.49
CA ALA A 491 39.61 -33.89 52.39
C ALA A 491 40.17 -35.03 51.51
N ALA A 492 41.12 -34.61 50.67
CA ALA A 492 42.29 -35.33 50.16
C ALA A 492 42.26 -35.99 48.76
N ARG A 493 43.11 -35.39 47.90
CA ARG A 493 44.25 -36.01 47.18
C ARG A 493 43.99 -36.96 46.00
N ALA A 494 44.42 -36.45 44.85
CA ALA A 494 45.60 -36.89 44.10
C ALA A 494 45.51 -38.02 43.05
N ARG A 495 46.26 -37.74 41.96
CA ARG A 495 46.94 -38.64 41.01
C ARG A 495 46.02 -39.44 40.07
N ALA A 496 46.04 -39.12 38.78
CA ALA A 496 47.08 -39.39 37.78
C ALA A 496 47.07 -40.83 37.26
N SER A 497 47.05 -40.86 35.92
CA SER A 497 47.80 -41.76 35.05
C SER A 497 46.99 -42.80 34.27
N ARG A 498 47.27 -42.77 32.95
CA ARG A 498 47.39 -43.89 32.01
C ARG A 498 46.10 -44.63 31.67
N CYS A 499 45.93 -45.24 30.50
CA CYS A 499 46.54 -45.21 29.16
C CYS A 499 45.83 -46.39 28.45
N ARG A 500 45.68 -46.30 27.13
CA ARG A 500 45.56 -47.42 26.16
C ARG A 500 44.20 -48.14 25.99
N ARG A 501 43.74 -47.94 24.75
CA ARG A 501 43.47 -48.92 23.68
C ARG A 501 42.35 -49.95 23.92
N GLY A 502 41.30 -49.78 23.13
CA GLY A 502 40.80 -50.77 22.18
C GLY A 502 40.57 -50.03 20.87
#